data_AF-A0A949IU29-F1
#
_entry.id   AF-A0A949IU29-F1
#
_cell.length_a   1.000
_cell.length_b   1.000
_cell.length_c   1.000
_cell.angle_alpha   90.00
_cell.angle_beta   90.00
_cell.angle_gamma   90.00
#
_symmetry.space_group_name_H-M   'P 1'
#
loop_
_entity.id
_entity.type
_entity.pdbx_description
1 polymer ?
#
loop_
_entity_poly.entity_id
_entity_poly.type
_entity_poly.pdbx_seq_one_letter_code
_entity_poly.pdbx_strand_id
1 'polypeptide(L)'
;MFFALSFLTVLAAASGGTVTGQCCLASDGTTNNPAAVSVGSRLKLVCPLVPRRAIKSVPKNFELYQFDSSPLDGRAPLLLIHGLLGERHAQFRWQQLAKYLSQDEAIERRYKIYLVRYDTQLSLHDLTATFQAALRDVPEANRLTILTISLSGEIVRDAMKDPAVDRSIARVITMGAFYRGSPLFCHDWMKETIRKRHISPLTRFYRSVGYKLYFDRHKSLQRDYRWDDSDSQMPAASLSQDHEEPAQLPAHIETKLEESRRQASDRKFVVYTGYLHNRYTPRPRSTLHTFLLSPVSFFGTTLPAHLGREHPMLRFINNFIAESVPAKDSQCRSIYPLNDGISPVTSGLLLSNEFMNNLNPCSPTSIDDLRIHSNARKARLFDNTDHLTFIESRRPRGSQDVIDVFSQDEKARPMFAWILKDLTE
;
A
#
# COMPACT_ATOMS: atom_id res chain seq x y z
N MET A 1 41.68 -4.31 -26.05
CA MET A 1 42.59 -4.40 -24.90
C MET A 1 41.74 -4.72 -23.68
N PHE A 2 41.79 -5.97 -23.23
CA PHE A 2 40.99 -6.54 -22.14
C PHE A 2 41.48 -6.02 -20.78
N PHE A 3 40.57 -5.67 -19.87
CA PHE A 3 40.85 -5.74 -18.44
C PHE A 3 39.65 -6.36 -17.71
N ALA A 4 40.01 -7.27 -16.81
CA ALA A 4 39.26 -8.44 -16.39
C ALA A 4 38.28 -8.18 -15.24
N LEU A 5 37.26 -9.03 -15.21
CA LEU A 5 36.45 -9.40 -14.05
C LEU A 5 37.34 -9.78 -12.86
N SER A 6 36.95 -9.37 -11.65
CA SER A 6 37.13 -10.13 -10.41
C SER A 6 36.32 -9.46 -9.29
N PHE A 7 35.28 -10.13 -8.79
CA PHE A 7 34.93 -10.28 -7.37
C PHE A 7 33.52 -10.89 -7.27
N LEU A 8 33.48 -12.23 -7.37
CA LEU A 8 32.34 -13.02 -6.92
C LEU A 8 32.89 -14.32 -6.34
N THR A 9 33.03 -14.35 -5.01
CA THR A 9 33.27 -15.57 -4.24
C THR A 9 32.47 -15.47 -2.95
N VAL A 10 31.33 -16.15 -2.90
CA VAL A 10 30.76 -16.64 -1.65
C VAL A 10 30.57 -18.14 -1.84
N LEU A 11 31.35 -18.89 -1.08
CA LEU A 11 31.36 -20.35 -1.05
C LEU A 11 30.00 -20.92 -0.65
N ALA A 12 29.60 -21.97 -1.36
CA ALA A 12 28.81 -23.05 -0.79
C ALA A 12 29.76 -24.14 -0.29
N ALA A 13 29.61 -24.56 0.96
CA ALA A 13 30.05 -25.87 1.43
C ALA A 13 29.10 -26.30 2.56
N ALA A 14 28.41 -27.41 2.32
CA ALA A 14 27.62 -28.15 3.29
C ALA A 14 28.43 -29.34 3.78
N SER A 15 28.35 -29.67 5.08
CA SER A 15 28.12 -31.03 5.59
C SER A 15 28.38 -31.16 7.10
N GLY A 16 27.45 -31.81 7.81
CA GLY A 16 27.76 -32.86 8.79
C GLY A 16 27.91 -32.46 10.25
N GLY A 17 26.96 -32.88 11.10
CA GLY A 17 27.09 -32.83 12.55
C GLY A 17 25.81 -33.16 13.31
N THR A 18 25.33 -34.40 13.22
CA THR A 18 24.35 -34.98 14.15
C THR A 18 24.96 -35.14 15.55
N VAL A 19 24.32 -34.59 16.58
CA VAL A 19 24.38 -35.12 17.95
C VAL A 19 23.00 -35.04 18.58
N THR A 20 22.48 -36.21 18.92
CA THR A 20 21.32 -36.48 19.77
C THR A 20 21.61 -36.12 21.24
N GLY A 21 20.64 -35.51 21.92
CA GLY A 21 20.65 -35.34 23.37
C GLY A 21 19.28 -34.88 23.86
N GLN A 22 18.53 -35.81 24.44
CA GLN A 22 17.19 -35.62 25.02
C GLN A 22 17.31 -35.65 26.56
N CYS A 23 16.36 -34.99 27.24
CA CYS A 23 16.10 -34.93 28.70
C CYS A 23 17.04 -34.01 29.52
N CYS A 24 16.60 -33.13 30.43
CA CYS A 24 15.44 -33.11 31.34
C CYS A 24 14.97 -31.68 31.71
N LEU A 25 13.77 -31.64 32.29
CA LEU A 25 13.06 -30.55 32.99
C LEU A 25 13.91 -29.69 33.95
N ALA A 26 13.68 -28.37 33.98
CA ALA A 26 13.08 -27.63 35.12
C ALA A 26 13.16 -26.10 34.96
N SER A 27 12.01 -25.46 35.21
CA SER A 27 11.79 -24.24 36.02
C SER A 27 12.24 -22.85 35.52
N ASP A 28 11.21 -22.01 35.38
CA ASP A 28 11.09 -20.59 35.72
C ASP A 28 12.02 -19.54 35.08
N GLY A 29 11.39 -18.74 34.22
CA GLY A 29 11.95 -17.51 33.66
C GLY A 29 10.86 -16.65 33.06
N THR A 30 10.08 -16.02 33.95
CA THR A 30 9.03 -15.03 33.67
C THR A 30 9.50 -14.00 32.64
N THR A 31 9.03 -14.11 31.40
CA THR A 31 9.21 -13.08 30.38
C THR A 31 7.86 -12.49 30.01
N ASN A 32 7.63 -11.28 30.52
CA ASN A 32 6.48 -10.44 30.25
C ASN A 32 6.35 -10.15 28.74
N ASN A 33 5.49 -10.90 28.05
CA ASN A 33 4.92 -10.49 26.77
C ASN A 33 3.59 -9.79 27.06
N PRO A 34 3.35 -8.55 26.59
CA PRO A 34 2.00 -8.00 26.59
C PRO A 34 1.19 -8.77 25.55
N ALA A 35 0.37 -9.71 26.03
CA ALA A 35 -0.48 -10.53 25.17
C ALA A 35 -1.49 -9.62 24.44
N ALA A 36 -1.37 -9.54 23.12
CA ALA A 36 -2.47 -9.07 22.28
C ALA A 36 -3.60 -10.10 22.40
N VAL A 37 -4.81 -9.61 22.67
CA VAL A 37 -6.00 -10.48 22.81
C VAL A 37 -6.42 -10.93 21.42
N SER A 38 -6.43 -12.25 21.17
CA SER A 38 -7.10 -12.79 19.99
C SER A 38 -8.60 -12.70 20.19
N VAL A 39 -9.30 -12.03 19.29
CA VAL A 39 -10.72 -11.73 19.47
C VAL A 39 -11.56 -12.98 19.20
N GLY A 40 -12.18 -13.50 20.26
CA GLY A 40 -13.16 -14.56 20.24
C GLY A 40 -13.91 -14.55 21.58
N SER A 41 -15.21 -14.25 21.53
CA SER A 41 -16.18 -14.07 22.63
C SER A 41 -16.17 -12.72 23.36
N ARG A 42 -17.40 -12.18 23.61
CA ARG A 42 -17.76 -10.85 24.17
C ARG A 42 -17.26 -10.60 25.62
N LEU A 43 -15.97 -10.75 25.87
CA LEU A 43 -15.30 -10.15 27.01
C LEU A 43 -15.03 -8.68 26.68
N LYS A 44 -15.17 -7.77 27.66
CA LYS A 44 -14.70 -6.38 27.53
C LYS A 44 -13.28 -6.42 26.97
N LEU A 45 -13.11 -6.04 25.71
CA LEU A 45 -11.84 -6.19 25.01
C LEU A 45 -10.83 -5.23 25.64
N VAL A 46 -10.04 -5.72 26.60
CA VAL A 46 -8.95 -4.97 27.20
C VAL A 46 -7.84 -4.90 26.16
N CYS A 47 -7.89 -3.85 25.35
CA CYS A 47 -6.88 -3.60 24.33
C CYS A 47 -5.61 -3.05 25.02
N PRO A 48 -4.43 -3.67 24.84
CA PRO A 48 -3.21 -3.15 25.43
C PRO A 48 -2.81 -1.80 24.81
N LEU A 49 -2.02 -1.00 25.53
CA LEU A 49 -1.37 0.18 24.96
C LEU A 49 -0.37 -0.24 23.88
N VAL A 50 -0.29 0.54 22.80
CA VAL A 50 0.67 0.30 21.74
C VAL A 50 2.11 0.43 22.27
N PRO A 51 3.00 -0.55 22.01
CA PRO A 51 4.41 -0.41 22.35
C PRO A 51 5.06 0.74 21.57
N ARG A 52 5.91 1.53 22.25
CA ARG A 52 6.72 2.58 21.60
C ARG A 52 7.83 2.03 20.70
N ARG A 53 8.23 0.78 20.90
CA ARG A 53 9.26 0.09 20.10
C ARG A 53 8.58 -0.82 19.08
N ALA A 54 9.29 -1.11 17.98
CA ALA A 54 8.84 -2.10 17.00
C ALA A 54 8.68 -3.47 17.65
N ILE A 55 7.56 -4.13 17.38
CA ILE A 55 7.29 -5.49 17.83
C ILE A 55 7.93 -6.45 16.82
N LYS A 56 8.80 -7.34 17.30
CA LYS A 56 9.59 -8.24 16.43
C LYS A 56 8.85 -9.51 16.02
N SER A 57 7.87 -9.96 16.79
CA SER A 57 7.06 -11.14 16.46
C SER A 57 6.21 -10.87 15.22
N VAL A 58 5.82 -11.90 14.47
CA VAL A 58 4.79 -11.75 13.43
C VAL A 58 3.43 -11.74 14.13
N PRO A 59 2.53 -10.80 13.84
CA PRO A 59 1.17 -10.83 14.39
C PRO A 59 0.44 -12.08 13.89
N LYS A 60 -0.23 -12.79 14.79
CA LYS A 60 -0.90 -14.06 14.41
C LYS A 60 -2.26 -13.83 13.76
N ASN A 61 -2.93 -12.74 14.13
CA ASN A 61 -4.27 -12.35 13.71
C ASN A 61 -4.36 -10.81 13.64
N PHE A 62 -5.57 -10.28 13.56
CA PHE A 62 -5.86 -8.87 13.83
C PHE A 62 -5.62 -8.56 15.32
N GLU A 63 -4.63 -7.71 15.59
CA GLU A 63 -4.27 -7.25 16.94
C GLU A 63 -4.64 -5.77 17.08
N LEU A 64 -5.43 -5.44 18.12
CA LEU A 64 -5.90 -4.07 18.38
C LEU A 64 -5.18 -3.47 19.59
N TYR A 65 -4.60 -2.28 19.40
CA TYR A 65 -3.88 -1.54 20.44
C TYR A 65 -4.50 -0.17 20.68
N GLN A 66 -4.51 0.30 21.92
CA GLN A 66 -4.86 1.68 22.25
C GLN A 66 -3.65 2.59 22.03
N PHE A 67 -3.87 3.77 21.46
CA PHE A 67 -2.78 4.75 21.31
C PHE A 67 -2.34 5.36 22.66
N ASP A 68 -3.32 5.66 23.52
CA ASP A 68 -3.13 6.26 24.85
C ASP A 68 -4.04 5.58 25.90
N SER A 69 -3.96 6.00 27.16
CA SER A 69 -4.71 5.41 28.29
C SER A 69 -6.09 6.04 28.54
N SER A 70 -6.52 7.03 27.77
CA SER A 70 -7.83 7.68 27.98
C SER A 70 -8.99 6.71 27.71
N PRO A 71 -10.11 6.76 28.47
CA PRO A 71 -11.22 5.82 28.30
C PRO A 71 -12.02 6.10 27.03
N LEU A 72 -12.69 5.10 26.44
CA LEU A 72 -13.56 5.32 25.26
C LEU A 72 -14.67 6.35 25.56
N ASP A 73 -15.31 6.27 26.73
CA ASP A 73 -16.22 7.29 27.31
C ASP A 73 -17.17 7.99 26.31
N GLY A 74 -18.00 7.20 25.62
CA GLY A 74 -18.98 7.72 24.66
C GLY A 74 -18.42 8.19 23.30
N ARG A 75 -17.09 8.21 23.16
CA ARG A 75 -16.39 8.51 21.90
C ARG A 75 -16.50 7.34 20.93
N ALA A 76 -16.34 7.63 19.64
CA ALA A 76 -16.29 6.61 18.61
C ALA A 76 -14.87 6.03 18.48
N PRO A 77 -14.71 4.73 18.21
CA PRO A 77 -13.41 4.16 17.86
C PRO A 77 -12.91 4.67 16.49
N LEU A 78 -11.69 5.19 16.45
CA LEU A 78 -10.94 5.53 15.23
C LEU A 78 -9.79 4.53 15.06
N LEU A 79 -9.87 3.65 14.06
CA LEU A 79 -8.84 2.64 13.79
C LEU A 79 -7.87 3.12 12.74
N LEU A 80 -6.59 3.09 13.07
CA LEU A 80 -5.49 3.33 12.14
C LEU A 80 -4.92 1.99 11.67
N ILE A 81 -5.11 1.66 10.39
CA ILE A 81 -4.76 0.35 9.81
C ILE A 81 -3.63 0.52 8.80
N HIS A 82 -2.47 -0.07 9.11
CA HIS A 82 -1.27 0.08 8.29
C HIS A 82 -1.35 -0.69 6.95
N GLY A 83 -0.53 -0.27 5.98
CA GLY A 83 -0.30 -0.99 4.73
C GLY A 83 0.78 -2.06 4.83
N LEU A 84 1.33 -2.48 3.69
CA LEU A 84 2.36 -3.52 3.60
C LEU A 84 3.50 -3.30 4.60
N LEU A 85 3.92 -4.37 5.30
CA LEU A 85 5.03 -4.41 6.24
C LEU A 85 4.99 -3.39 7.40
N GLY A 86 3.87 -2.67 7.57
CA GLY A 86 3.68 -1.71 8.65
C GLY A 86 3.80 -2.36 10.03
N GLU A 87 3.46 -3.64 10.18
CA GLU A 87 3.51 -4.39 11.43
C GLU A 87 4.92 -4.53 12.02
N ARG A 88 5.96 -4.26 11.22
CA ARG A 88 7.38 -4.32 11.60
C ARG A 88 7.95 -2.99 12.09
N HIS A 89 7.16 -1.93 12.05
CA HIS A 89 7.56 -0.59 12.46
C HIS A 89 6.99 -0.22 13.84
N ALA A 90 7.67 0.68 14.55
CA ALA A 90 7.14 1.24 15.78
C ALA A 90 5.79 1.92 15.53
N GLN A 91 4.80 1.60 16.37
CA GLN A 91 3.41 2.08 16.24
C GLN A 91 2.85 1.96 14.82
N PHE A 92 3.29 0.94 14.10
CA PHE A 92 2.85 0.59 12.75
C PHE A 92 2.88 1.76 11.74
N ARG A 93 3.88 2.65 11.89
CA ARG A 93 4.10 3.89 11.11
C ARG A 93 3.11 5.03 11.35
N TRP A 94 2.14 4.85 12.24
CA TRP A 94 1.14 5.86 12.55
C TRP A 94 1.58 6.88 13.60
N GLN A 95 2.79 6.75 14.17
CA GLN A 95 3.27 7.59 15.28
C GLN A 95 3.03 9.09 15.06
N GLN A 96 3.38 9.62 13.88
CA GLN A 96 3.30 11.05 13.62
C GLN A 96 1.84 11.51 13.49
N LEU A 97 1.04 10.80 12.70
CA LEU A 97 -0.36 11.12 12.49
C LEU A 97 -1.20 10.93 13.76
N ALA A 98 -1.03 9.80 14.46
CA ALA A 98 -1.74 9.53 15.71
C ALA A 98 -1.43 10.60 16.76
N LYS A 99 -0.17 11.01 16.87
CA LYS A 99 0.22 12.12 17.75
C LYS A 99 -0.44 13.44 17.34
N TYR A 100 -0.41 13.78 16.05
CA TYR A 100 -1.04 15.00 15.54
C TYR A 100 -2.55 15.02 15.83
N LEU A 101 -3.26 13.93 15.52
CA LEU A 101 -4.70 13.80 15.77
C LEU A 101 -5.03 13.83 17.27
N SER A 102 -4.21 13.22 18.13
CA SER A 102 -4.44 13.23 19.58
C SER A 102 -4.28 14.59 20.25
N GLN A 103 -3.69 15.56 19.55
CA GLN A 103 -3.48 16.92 20.06
C GLN A 103 -4.64 17.86 19.67
N ASP A 104 -5.57 17.41 18.85
CA ASP A 104 -6.73 18.20 18.43
C ASP A 104 -7.94 17.93 19.33
N GLU A 105 -8.52 18.99 19.91
CA GLU A 105 -9.64 18.86 20.85
C GLU A 105 -10.90 18.25 20.21
N ALA A 106 -11.16 18.53 18.92
CA ALA A 106 -12.35 17.99 18.25
C ALA A 106 -12.20 16.48 18.03
N ILE A 107 -10.99 16.02 17.71
CA ILE A 107 -10.68 14.58 17.67
C ILE A 107 -10.76 13.97 19.07
N GLU A 108 -10.12 14.58 20.07
CA GLU A 108 -10.10 14.02 21.44
C GLU A 108 -11.51 13.82 21.99
N ARG A 109 -12.42 14.77 21.74
CA ARG A 109 -13.84 14.67 22.17
C ARG A 109 -14.64 13.65 21.37
N ARG A 110 -14.32 13.43 20.09
CA ARG A 110 -15.13 12.60 19.18
C ARG A 110 -14.64 11.16 19.09
N TYR A 111 -13.33 10.95 19.20
CA TYR A 111 -12.71 9.68 18.89
C TYR A 111 -11.74 9.18 19.97
N LYS A 112 -11.71 7.86 20.12
CA LYS A 112 -10.59 7.14 20.76
C LYS A 112 -9.74 6.49 19.68
N ILE A 113 -8.44 6.78 19.66
CA ILE A 113 -7.53 6.26 18.64
C ILE A 113 -7.06 4.84 19.01
N TYR A 114 -7.23 3.93 18.06
CA TYR A 114 -6.72 2.58 18.08
C TYR A 114 -5.79 2.32 16.90
N LEU A 115 -4.82 1.44 17.09
CA LEU A 115 -3.85 1.02 16.11
C LEU A 115 -4.03 -0.46 15.83
N VAL A 116 -4.21 -0.80 14.57
CA VAL A 116 -4.39 -2.18 14.12
C VAL A 116 -3.07 -2.72 13.62
N ARG A 117 -2.77 -3.96 13.98
CA ARG A 117 -1.63 -4.71 13.50
C ARG A 117 -2.08 -6.07 12.98
N TYR A 118 -1.56 -6.47 11.82
CA TYR A 118 -1.90 -7.75 11.19
C TYR A 118 -0.76 -8.21 10.27
N ASP A 119 -0.78 -9.48 9.86
CA ASP A 119 0.29 -10.04 9.03
C ASP A 119 0.05 -9.73 7.56
N THR A 120 0.80 -8.77 7.01
CA THR A 120 0.68 -8.35 5.61
C THR A 120 1.18 -9.39 4.61
N GLN A 121 1.74 -10.52 5.07
CA GLN A 121 2.19 -11.61 4.19
C GLN A 121 1.07 -12.60 3.84
N LEU A 122 -0.04 -12.59 4.59
CA LEU A 122 -1.21 -13.42 4.32
C LEU A 122 -1.89 -13.03 3.00
N SER A 123 -2.70 -13.94 2.47
CA SER A 123 -3.49 -13.64 1.27
C SER A 123 -4.61 -12.64 1.56
N LEU A 124 -5.06 -11.92 0.53
CA LEU A 124 -6.23 -11.04 0.64
C LEU A 124 -7.46 -11.81 1.15
N HIS A 125 -7.68 -13.04 0.67
CA HIS A 125 -8.77 -13.89 1.16
C HIS A 125 -8.71 -14.13 2.68
N ASP A 126 -7.55 -14.56 3.18
CA ASP A 126 -7.38 -14.86 4.61
C ASP A 126 -7.43 -13.59 5.48
N LEU A 127 -6.90 -12.49 4.95
CA LEU A 127 -6.96 -11.18 5.58
C LEU A 127 -8.40 -10.67 5.67
N THR A 128 -9.17 -10.80 4.59
CA THR A 128 -10.59 -10.43 4.57
C THR A 128 -11.38 -11.22 5.62
N ALA A 129 -11.20 -12.54 5.70
CA ALA A 129 -11.86 -13.35 6.72
C ALA A 129 -11.47 -12.93 8.15
N THR A 130 -10.17 -12.66 8.38
CA THR A 130 -9.65 -12.20 9.67
C THR A 130 -10.23 -10.83 10.05
N PHE A 131 -10.31 -9.91 9.10
CA PHE A 131 -10.87 -8.57 9.31
C PHE A 131 -12.38 -8.61 9.53
N GLN A 132 -13.12 -9.45 8.80
CA GLN A 132 -14.56 -9.62 9.01
C GLN A 132 -14.87 -10.06 10.44
N ALA A 133 -14.15 -11.07 10.95
CA ALA A 133 -14.29 -11.52 12.32
C ALA A 133 -13.95 -10.40 13.32
N ALA A 134 -12.81 -9.75 13.16
CA ALA A 134 -12.33 -8.76 14.12
C ALA A 134 -13.15 -7.47 14.14
N LEU A 135 -13.55 -6.94 12.98
CA LEU A 135 -14.28 -5.67 12.85
C LEU A 135 -15.71 -5.74 13.39
N ARG A 136 -16.32 -6.93 13.43
CA ARG A 136 -17.61 -7.16 14.10
C ARG A 136 -17.52 -7.01 15.61
N ASP A 137 -16.36 -7.31 16.18
CA ASP A 137 -16.15 -7.42 17.62
C ASP A 137 -15.43 -6.20 18.24
N VAL A 138 -15.13 -5.17 17.44
CA VAL A 138 -14.58 -3.91 17.96
C VAL A 138 -15.61 -3.22 18.88
N PRO A 139 -15.19 -2.64 20.02
CA PRO A 139 -16.09 -1.91 20.90
C PRO A 139 -16.88 -0.83 20.16
N GLU A 140 -18.17 -0.65 20.48
CA GLU A 140 -19.04 0.34 19.82
C GLU A 140 -19.08 0.18 18.30
N ALA A 141 -19.14 -1.09 17.84
CA ALA A 141 -19.04 -1.49 16.45
C ALA A 141 -19.86 -0.59 15.51
N ASN A 142 -21.07 -0.13 15.85
CA ASN A 142 -21.95 0.69 14.99
C ASN A 142 -21.50 2.15 14.72
N ARG A 143 -20.35 2.59 15.24
CA ARG A 143 -19.83 3.95 15.06
C ARG A 143 -18.38 3.96 14.58
N LEU A 144 -17.95 2.88 13.92
CA LEU A 144 -16.55 2.68 13.56
C LEU A 144 -16.09 3.66 12.48
N THR A 145 -15.04 4.43 12.77
CA THR A 145 -14.31 5.19 11.75
C THR A 145 -12.97 4.52 11.51
N ILE A 146 -12.65 4.25 10.24
CA ILE A 146 -11.39 3.62 9.85
C ILE A 146 -10.56 4.62 9.04
N LEU A 147 -9.28 4.72 9.35
CA LEU A 147 -8.26 5.37 8.55
C LEU A 147 -7.23 4.32 8.13
N THR A 148 -7.08 4.13 6.82
CA THR A 148 -6.32 3.02 6.24
C THR A 148 -5.41 3.51 5.11
N ILE A 149 -4.31 2.80 4.87
CA ILE A 149 -3.36 3.11 3.80
C ILE A 149 -3.03 1.87 2.95
N SER A 150 -2.83 2.10 1.65
CA SER A 150 -2.33 1.09 0.71
C SER A 150 -3.26 -0.13 0.65
N LEU A 151 -2.69 -1.35 0.64
CA LEU A 151 -3.45 -2.61 0.56
C LEU A 151 -4.55 -2.78 1.61
N SER A 152 -4.43 -2.14 2.79
CA SER A 152 -5.47 -2.27 3.82
C SER A 152 -6.79 -1.62 3.42
N GLY A 153 -6.79 -0.69 2.47
CA GLY A 153 -8.04 -0.13 1.92
C GLY A 153 -8.85 -1.18 1.18
N GLU A 154 -8.19 -2.02 0.38
CA GLU A 154 -8.83 -3.14 -0.32
C GLU A 154 -9.33 -4.20 0.67
N ILE A 155 -8.52 -4.56 1.68
CA ILE A 155 -8.93 -5.52 2.72
C ILE A 155 -10.20 -5.06 3.44
N VAL A 156 -10.25 -3.78 3.84
CA VAL A 156 -11.42 -3.21 4.54
C VAL A 156 -12.63 -3.21 3.63
N ARG A 157 -12.47 -2.81 2.36
CA ARG A 157 -13.56 -2.81 1.37
C ARG A 157 -14.11 -4.22 1.15
N ASP A 158 -13.24 -5.22 0.99
CA ASP A 158 -13.64 -6.62 0.85
C ASP A 158 -14.30 -7.15 2.12
N ALA A 159 -13.81 -6.78 3.30
CA ALA A 159 -14.44 -7.15 4.56
C ALA A 159 -15.86 -6.57 4.68
N MET A 160 -16.08 -5.35 4.18
CA MET A 160 -17.39 -4.69 4.14
C MET A 160 -18.39 -5.32 3.17
N LYS A 161 -18.01 -6.32 2.36
CA LYS A 161 -18.98 -7.14 1.62
C LYS A 161 -19.90 -7.92 2.57
N ASP A 162 -19.43 -8.18 3.78
CA ASP A 162 -20.24 -8.73 4.86
C ASP A 162 -21.17 -7.65 5.45
N PRO A 163 -22.51 -7.81 5.37
CA PRO A 163 -23.45 -6.81 5.86
C PRO A 163 -23.32 -6.50 7.36
N ALA A 164 -22.82 -7.42 8.17
CA ALA A 164 -22.60 -7.17 9.60
C ALA A 164 -21.42 -6.22 9.83
N VAL A 165 -20.36 -6.35 9.04
CA VAL A 165 -19.18 -5.47 9.05
C VAL A 165 -19.53 -4.12 8.43
N ASP A 166 -20.26 -4.11 7.31
CA ASP A 166 -20.71 -2.86 6.72
C ASP A 166 -21.52 -2.01 7.71
N ARG A 167 -22.48 -2.62 8.42
CA ARG A 167 -23.29 -1.91 9.43
C ARG A 167 -22.49 -1.38 10.61
N SER A 168 -21.36 -1.99 10.95
CA SER A 168 -20.49 -1.49 12.01
C SER A 168 -19.76 -0.22 11.53
N ILE A 169 -19.30 -0.22 10.28
CA ILE A 169 -18.50 0.88 9.76
C ILE A 169 -19.37 2.09 9.36
N ALA A 170 -19.13 3.21 10.03
CA ALA A 170 -19.75 4.49 9.73
C ALA A 170 -19.01 5.22 8.60
N ARG A 171 -17.67 5.16 8.59
CA ARG A 171 -16.84 5.85 7.60
C ARG A 171 -15.48 5.17 7.44
N VAL A 172 -14.95 5.19 6.21
CA VAL A 172 -13.58 4.79 5.91
C VAL A 172 -12.87 5.94 5.18
N ILE A 173 -11.67 6.31 5.63
CA ILE A 173 -10.77 7.20 4.90
C ILE A 173 -9.59 6.36 4.42
N THR A 174 -9.31 6.37 3.11
CA THR A 174 -8.29 5.49 2.51
C THR A 174 -7.25 6.30 1.79
N MET A 175 -5.98 6.02 2.04
CA MET A 175 -4.86 6.73 1.43
C MET A 175 -4.08 5.78 0.52
N GLY A 176 -3.95 6.11 -0.76
CA GLY A 176 -3.13 5.31 -1.69
C GLY A 176 -3.58 3.86 -1.85
N ALA A 177 -4.86 3.57 -1.63
CA ALA A 177 -5.42 2.24 -1.89
C ALA A 177 -5.42 1.96 -3.39
N PHE A 178 -5.35 0.68 -3.76
CA PHE A 178 -5.34 0.22 -5.15
C PHE A 178 -6.42 -0.84 -5.38
N TYR A 179 -7.68 -0.39 -5.46
CA TYR A 179 -8.85 -1.25 -5.60
C TYR A 179 -8.89 -2.03 -6.91
N ARG A 180 -8.10 -1.62 -7.89
CA ARG A 180 -7.94 -2.28 -9.20
C ARG A 180 -6.54 -2.85 -9.39
N GLY A 181 -5.80 -2.99 -8.30
CA GLY A 181 -4.42 -3.44 -8.30
C GLY A 181 -3.42 -2.39 -8.77
N SER A 182 -2.19 -2.83 -8.95
CA SER A 182 -1.06 -1.98 -9.32
C SER A 182 -0.13 -2.67 -10.32
N PRO A 183 0.46 -1.90 -11.28
CA PRO A 183 1.43 -2.44 -12.24
C PRO A 183 2.63 -3.10 -11.56
N LEU A 184 2.95 -2.72 -10.33
CA LEU A 184 3.97 -3.38 -9.51
C LEU A 184 3.73 -4.90 -9.42
N PHE A 185 2.48 -5.30 -9.27
CA PHE A 185 2.10 -6.69 -9.07
C PHE A 185 1.94 -7.46 -10.39
N CYS A 186 2.21 -6.80 -11.54
CA CYS A 186 2.18 -7.41 -12.87
C CYS A 186 3.60 -7.75 -13.35
N HIS A 187 4.00 -9.02 -13.22
CA HIS A 187 5.33 -9.49 -13.61
C HIS A 187 5.69 -9.15 -15.07
N ASP A 188 4.79 -9.41 -16.01
CA ASP A 188 5.09 -9.24 -17.44
C ASP A 188 5.22 -7.78 -17.83
N TRP A 189 4.35 -6.94 -17.26
CA TRP A 189 4.44 -5.49 -17.41
C TRP A 189 5.77 -4.95 -16.86
N MET A 190 6.21 -5.45 -15.69
CA MET A 190 7.48 -5.07 -15.08
C MET A 190 8.68 -5.54 -15.90
N LYS A 191 8.66 -6.79 -16.39
CA LYS A 191 9.70 -7.37 -17.26
C LYS A 191 9.87 -6.55 -18.53
N GLU A 192 8.77 -6.19 -19.19
CA GLU A 192 8.81 -5.38 -20.40
C GLU A 192 9.30 -3.95 -20.15
N THR A 193 8.90 -3.36 -19.02
CA THR A 193 9.39 -2.04 -18.60
C THR A 193 10.90 -2.04 -18.37
N ILE A 194 11.43 -3.06 -17.67
CA ILE A 194 12.87 -3.25 -17.45
C ILE A 194 13.60 -3.41 -18.78
N ARG A 195 13.05 -4.20 -19.71
CA ARG A 195 13.64 -4.48 -21.03
C ARG A 195 13.75 -3.22 -21.89
N LYS A 196 12.66 -2.43 -21.99
CA LYS A 196 12.61 -1.25 -22.86
C LYS A 196 13.53 -0.12 -22.42
N ARG A 197 13.77 0.07 -21.12
CA ARG A 197 14.42 1.29 -20.61
C ARG A 197 15.90 1.16 -20.25
N HIS A 198 16.35 0.00 -19.81
CA HIS A 198 17.78 -0.16 -19.49
C HIS A 198 18.54 -0.60 -20.73
N ILE A 199 19.57 0.15 -21.15
CA ILE A 199 20.39 -0.22 -22.31
C ILE A 199 21.38 -1.34 -21.94
N SER A 200 21.90 -1.32 -20.70
CA SER A 200 22.88 -2.30 -20.22
C SER A 200 22.22 -3.66 -19.91
N PRO A 201 22.68 -4.76 -20.53
CA PRO A 201 22.23 -6.11 -20.20
C PRO A 201 22.43 -6.48 -18.73
N LEU A 202 23.54 -6.02 -18.13
CA LEU A 202 23.86 -6.27 -16.73
C LEU A 202 22.86 -5.58 -15.79
N THR A 203 22.49 -4.33 -16.09
CA THR A 203 21.46 -3.62 -15.34
C THR A 203 20.12 -4.34 -15.46
N ARG A 204 19.70 -4.73 -16.67
CA ARG A 204 18.46 -5.51 -16.88
C ARG A 204 18.45 -6.78 -16.03
N PHE A 205 19.55 -7.52 -16.02
CA PHE A 205 19.70 -8.75 -15.23
C PHE A 205 19.52 -8.48 -13.74
N TYR A 206 20.31 -7.57 -13.16
CA TYR A 206 20.21 -7.25 -11.73
C TYR A 206 18.82 -6.78 -11.32
N ARG A 207 18.17 -5.96 -12.15
CA ARG A 207 16.83 -5.45 -11.85
C ARG A 207 15.77 -6.57 -11.89
N SER A 208 15.84 -7.43 -12.90
CA SER A 208 14.93 -8.58 -13.04
C SER A 208 15.08 -9.57 -11.89
N VAL A 209 16.32 -9.87 -11.50
CA VAL A 209 16.61 -10.74 -10.34
C VAL A 209 16.09 -10.14 -9.05
N GLY A 210 16.26 -8.82 -8.83
CA GLY A 210 15.73 -8.15 -7.64
C GLY A 210 14.21 -8.20 -7.53
N TYR A 211 13.52 -7.95 -8.63
CA TYR A 211 12.06 -8.08 -8.71
C TYR A 211 11.62 -9.50 -8.39
N LYS A 212 12.22 -10.49 -9.07
CA LYS A 212 11.89 -11.91 -8.89
C LYS A 212 12.12 -12.38 -7.46
N LEU A 213 13.30 -12.12 -6.88
CA LEU A 213 13.62 -12.53 -5.50
C LEU A 213 12.65 -11.94 -4.46
N TYR A 214 12.19 -10.71 -4.68
CA TYR A 214 11.24 -10.07 -3.77
C TYR A 214 9.86 -10.73 -3.87
N PHE A 215 9.34 -10.91 -5.08
CA PHE A 215 8.00 -11.48 -5.28
C PHE A 215 7.94 -13.01 -5.12
N ASP A 216 9.06 -13.71 -5.27
CA ASP A 216 9.18 -15.12 -4.87
C ASP A 216 8.88 -15.30 -3.36
N ARG A 217 9.16 -14.29 -2.54
CA ARG A 217 8.84 -14.24 -1.10
C ARG A 217 7.45 -13.68 -0.78
N HIS A 218 6.77 -13.07 -1.76
CA HIS A 218 5.49 -12.38 -1.58
C HIS A 218 4.51 -12.72 -2.71
N LYS A 219 4.36 -14.01 -3.01
CA LYS A 219 3.57 -14.51 -4.16
C LYS A 219 2.08 -14.13 -4.06
N SER A 220 1.55 -14.05 -2.84
CA SER A 220 0.18 -13.57 -2.59
C SER A 220 -0.05 -12.17 -3.15
N LEU A 221 0.94 -11.28 -3.08
CA LEU A 221 0.79 -9.91 -3.57
C LEU A 221 0.56 -9.84 -5.09
N GLN A 222 1.29 -10.67 -5.86
CA GLN A 222 1.12 -10.73 -7.32
C GLN A 222 -0.21 -11.35 -7.73
N ARG A 223 -0.72 -12.30 -6.94
CA ARG A 223 -2.02 -12.93 -7.22
C ARG A 223 -3.18 -12.01 -6.86
N ASP A 224 -3.10 -11.35 -5.70
CA ASP A 224 -4.24 -10.70 -5.07
C ASP A 224 -4.39 -9.21 -5.49
N TYR A 225 -3.29 -8.56 -5.87
CA TYR A 225 -3.25 -7.12 -6.19
C TYR A 225 -2.75 -6.80 -7.60
N ARG A 226 -2.75 -7.79 -8.51
CA ARG A 226 -2.45 -7.58 -9.93
C ARG A 226 -3.33 -6.47 -10.51
N TRP A 227 -2.75 -5.59 -11.32
CA TRP A 227 -3.52 -4.58 -12.06
C TRP A 227 -4.46 -5.23 -13.06
N ASP A 228 -5.71 -4.78 -13.06
CA ASP A 228 -6.76 -5.28 -13.97
C ASP A 228 -6.71 -4.67 -15.38
N ASP A 229 -5.87 -3.65 -15.61
CA ASP A 229 -5.76 -2.90 -16.88
C ASP A 229 -7.08 -2.28 -17.38
N SER A 230 -8.02 -2.02 -16.48
CA SER A 230 -9.33 -1.44 -16.85
C SER A 230 -9.25 -0.02 -17.43
N ASP A 231 -8.11 0.66 -17.30
CA ASP A 231 -7.82 1.95 -17.94
C ASP A 231 -6.99 1.82 -19.23
N SER A 232 -6.75 0.60 -19.72
CA SER A 232 -6.03 0.31 -20.95
C SER A 232 -4.63 0.95 -21.01
N GLN A 233 -3.96 1.06 -19.87
CA GLN A 233 -2.64 1.68 -19.75
C GLN A 233 -1.50 0.65 -19.80
N MET A 234 -1.78 -0.66 -19.70
CA MET A 234 -0.78 -1.71 -19.94
C MET A 234 -0.48 -1.82 -21.44
N PRO A 235 0.80 -1.93 -21.83
CA PRO A 235 1.14 -2.16 -23.23
C PRO A 235 0.58 -3.48 -23.75
N ALA A 236 0.07 -3.49 -24.99
CA ALA A 236 -0.48 -4.69 -25.63
C ALA A 236 0.49 -5.88 -25.66
N ALA A 237 1.80 -5.62 -25.79
CA ALA A 237 2.85 -6.65 -25.73
C ALA A 237 3.06 -7.25 -24.34
N SER A 238 2.58 -6.60 -23.28
CA SER A 238 2.60 -7.07 -21.90
C SER A 238 1.36 -7.91 -21.54
N LEU A 239 0.37 -7.96 -22.44
CA LEU A 239 -0.85 -8.76 -22.29
C LEU A 239 -0.68 -10.19 -22.83
N SER A 240 0.46 -10.51 -23.45
CA SER A 240 0.67 -11.80 -24.13
C SER A 240 2.15 -12.21 -24.09
N GLN A 241 2.51 -13.27 -23.33
CA GLN A 241 3.45 -14.29 -23.82
C GLN A 241 3.73 -15.55 -22.96
N ASP A 242 3.28 -15.71 -21.71
CA ASP A 242 3.59 -16.94 -20.95
C ASP A 242 2.35 -17.55 -20.25
N HIS A 243 1.38 -18.06 -21.02
CA HIS A 243 0.49 -19.13 -20.55
C HIS A 243 0.20 -20.13 -21.69
N GLU A 244 0.86 -21.29 -21.61
CA GLU A 244 0.32 -22.53 -22.18
C GLU A 244 -1.05 -22.78 -21.53
N GLU A 245 -2.03 -23.08 -22.39
CA GLU A 245 -3.48 -23.11 -22.14
C GLU A 245 -4.13 -21.75 -21.83
N PRO A 246 -5.36 -21.50 -22.33
CA PRO A 246 -6.22 -20.48 -21.74
C PRO A 246 -6.55 -21.01 -20.36
N ALA A 247 -5.70 -20.74 -19.38
CA ALA A 247 -6.13 -20.70 -18.01
C ALA A 247 -7.31 -19.74 -18.04
N GLN A 248 -8.52 -20.30 -17.97
CA GLN A 248 -9.71 -19.59 -17.51
C GLN A 248 -9.20 -18.57 -16.51
N LEU A 249 -9.46 -17.27 -16.74
CA LEU A 249 -9.13 -16.24 -15.75
C LEU A 249 -9.48 -16.87 -14.40
N PRO A 250 -8.52 -17.09 -13.49
CA PRO A 250 -8.80 -17.89 -12.30
C PRO A 250 -10.03 -17.28 -11.67
N ALA A 251 -11.09 -18.07 -11.47
CA ALA A 251 -12.47 -17.58 -11.26
C ALA A 251 -12.57 -16.38 -10.29
N HIS A 252 -11.65 -16.30 -9.33
CA HIS A 252 -11.27 -15.16 -8.48
C HIS A 252 -11.12 -13.77 -9.15
N ILE A 253 -10.52 -13.65 -10.35
CA ILE A 253 -10.30 -12.35 -11.03
C ILE A 253 -11.57 -11.91 -11.76
N GLU A 254 -12.28 -12.85 -12.40
CA GLU A 254 -13.62 -12.60 -12.95
C GLU A 254 -14.60 -12.23 -11.83
N THR A 255 -14.56 -12.88 -10.66
CA THR A 255 -15.33 -12.45 -9.49
C THR A 255 -14.89 -11.08 -8.98
N LYS A 256 -13.61 -10.69 -9.00
CA LYS A 256 -13.22 -9.29 -8.67
C LYS A 256 -13.83 -8.27 -9.64
N LEU A 257 -13.87 -8.56 -10.94
CA LEU A 257 -14.47 -7.68 -11.94
C LEU A 257 -16.00 -7.57 -11.77
N GLU A 258 -16.65 -8.69 -11.40
CA GLU A 258 -18.09 -8.76 -11.11
C GLU A 258 -18.47 -8.20 -9.71
N GLU A 259 -17.64 -8.36 -8.68
CA GLU A 259 -17.86 -7.85 -7.31
C GLU A 259 -17.50 -6.36 -7.16
N SER A 260 -16.80 -5.79 -8.15
CA SER A 260 -16.61 -4.35 -8.32
C SER A 260 -17.88 -3.65 -8.84
N ARG A 261 -18.97 -4.40 -9.12
CA ARG A 261 -20.32 -3.85 -9.35
C ARG A 261 -20.75 -3.05 -8.12
N ARG A 262 -20.56 -1.72 -8.17
CA ARG A 262 -21.02 -0.68 -7.21
C ARG A 262 -21.38 -1.27 -5.83
N GLN A 263 -20.39 -1.40 -4.95
CA GLN A 263 -20.71 -1.79 -3.58
C GLN A 263 -21.42 -0.60 -2.92
N ALA A 264 -22.61 -0.83 -2.37
CA ALA A 264 -23.35 0.24 -1.67
C ALA A 264 -22.52 0.88 -0.55
N SER A 265 -21.59 0.12 0.04
CA SER A 265 -20.61 0.53 1.03
C SER A 265 -19.59 1.56 0.51
N ASP A 266 -19.31 1.64 -0.80
CA ASP A 266 -18.35 2.60 -1.38
C ASP A 266 -18.73 4.06 -1.02
N ARG A 267 -20.04 4.33 -0.81
CA ARG A 267 -20.56 5.63 -0.33
C ARG A 267 -20.13 6.02 1.09
N LYS A 268 -19.46 5.13 1.83
CA LYS A 268 -18.85 5.42 3.15
C LYS A 268 -17.38 5.83 3.05
N PHE A 269 -16.78 5.69 1.87
CA PHE A 269 -15.36 5.92 1.65
C PHE A 269 -15.08 7.38 1.32
N VAL A 270 -14.03 7.91 1.94
CA VAL A 270 -13.32 9.11 1.50
C VAL A 270 -11.97 8.66 0.97
N VAL A 271 -11.74 8.82 -0.33
CA VAL A 271 -10.55 8.28 -0.99
C VAL A 271 -9.52 9.38 -1.26
N TYR A 272 -8.31 9.17 -0.76
CA TYR A 272 -7.15 10.03 -0.93
C TYR A 272 -6.22 9.36 -1.93
N THR A 273 -6.09 9.98 -3.09
CA THR A 273 -5.20 9.55 -4.16
C THR A 273 -4.17 10.67 -4.37
N GLY A 274 -2.90 10.32 -4.49
CA GLY A 274 -1.84 11.25 -4.87
C GLY A 274 -1.46 11.08 -6.33
N TYR A 275 -0.55 11.92 -6.80
CA TYR A 275 0.28 11.55 -7.93
C TYR A 275 1.61 12.26 -7.83
N LEU A 276 2.61 11.77 -8.55
CA LEU A 276 3.90 12.44 -8.64
C LEU A 276 4.03 13.13 -9.98
N HIS A 277 4.38 14.41 -9.97
CA HIS A 277 4.88 15.08 -11.17
C HIS A 277 6.12 14.33 -11.62
N ASN A 278 6.03 13.73 -12.80
CA ASN A 278 7.09 12.91 -13.32
C ASN A 278 8.34 13.78 -13.59
N ARG A 279 9.29 13.81 -12.65
CA ARG A 279 10.65 14.35 -12.88
C ARG A 279 11.55 13.34 -13.60
N TYR A 280 11.03 12.18 -13.99
CA TYR A 280 11.74 11.08 -14.62
C TYR A 280 11.32 10.83 -16.08
N THR A 281 10.78 11.85 -16.77
CA THR A 281 11.27 12.06 -18.14
C THR A 281 12.79 11.99 -18.04
N PRO A 282 13.47 11.06 -18.75
CA PRO A 282 14.92 10.97 -18.68
C PRO A 282 15.47 12.33 -19.09
N ARG A 283 15.79 13.17 -18.11
CA ARG A 283 16.68 14.30 -18.36
C ARG A 283 17.98 13.63 -18.79
N PRO A 284 18.66 14.15 -19.81
CA PRO A 284 19.99 13.67 -20.14
C PRO A 284 20.88 13.91 -18.92
N ARG A 285 20.94 12.93 -18.01
CA ARG A 285 21.93 12.86 -16.95
C ARG A 285 23.19 12.40 -17.64
N SER A 286 24.29 13.14 -17.47
CA SER A 286 25.56 12.66 -18.00
C SER A 286 25.82 11.27 -17.44
N THR A 287 26.30 10.37 -18.30
CA THR A 287 26.68 9.00 -17.95
C THR A 287 27.62 8.99 -16.74
N LEU A 288 28.45 10.04 -16.63
CA LEU A 288 29.41 10.29 -15.57
C LEU A 288 28.73 10.59 -14.22
N HIS A 289 27.67 11.39 -14.19
CA HIS A 289 26.90 11.66 -12.97
C HIS A 289 26.16 10.40 -12.46
N THR A 290 25.63 9.59 -13.38
CA THR A 290 24.96 8.32 -13.04
C THR A 290 25.97 7.28 -12.53
N PHE A 291 27.17 7.23 -13.12
CA PHE A 291 28.26 6.38 -12.66
C PHE A 291 28.75 6.76 -11.25
N LEU A 292 28.97 8.06 -10.99
CA LEU A 292 29.43 8.56 -9.69
C LEU A 292 28.43 8.31 -8.55
N LEU A 293 27.13 8.38 -8.82
CA LEU A 293 26.08 8.12 -7.83
C LEU A 293 25.63 6.65 -7.77
N SER A 294 26.19 5.79 -8.62
CA SER A 294 25.87 4.36 -8.64
C SER A 294 26.13 3.67 -7.29
N PRO A 295 27.25 3.91 -6.58
CA PRO A 295 27.48 3.30 -5.27
C PRO A 295 26.45 3.76 -4.23
N VAL A 296 26.14 5.05 -4.18
CA VAL A 296 25.15 5.63 -3.25
C VAL A 296 23.76 5.05 -3.51
N SER A 297 23.38 4.91 -4.79
CA SER A 297 22.12 4.31 -5.18
C SER A 297 22.09 2.81 -4.89
N PHE A 298 23.20 2.10 -5.09
CA PHE A 298 23.31 0.67 -4.82
C PHE A 298 23.15 0.38 -3.33
N PHE A 299 23.91 1.04 -2.45
CA PHE A 299 23.83 0.82 -1.00
C PHE A 299 22.58 1.43 -0.37
N GLY A 300 22.05 2.53 -0.91
CA GLY A 300 20.85 3.19 -0.39
C GLY A 300 19.53 2.58 -0.84
N THR A 301 19.49 1.95 -2.02
CA THR A 301 18.23 1.44 -2.61
C THR A 301 18.30 0.00 -3.10
N THR A 302 19.34 -0.40 -3.84
CA THR A 302 19.35 -1.71 -4.54
C THR A 302 19.66 -2.87 -3.59
N LEU A 303 20.76 -2.79 -2.83
CA LEU A 303 21.14 -3.82 -1.87
C LEU A 303 20.07 -3.99 -0.75
N PRO A 304 19.55 -2.92 -0.13
CA PRO A 304 18.44 -3.06 0.82
C PRO A 304 17.16 -3.64 0.20
N ALA A 305 16.85 -3.35 -1.07
CA ALA A 305 15.71 -3.95 -1.77
C ALA A 305 15.91 -5.46 -1.99
N HIS A 306 17.11 -5.90 -2.36
CA HIS A 306 17.46 -7.33 -2.45
C HIS A 306 17.38 -8.06 -1.10
N LEU A 307 17.59 -7.35 0.01
CA LEU A 307 17.40 -7.86 1.37
C LEU A 307 15.93 -7.86 1.82
N GLY A 308 14.98 -7.53 0.93
CA GLY A 308 13.55 -7.55 1.24
C GLY A 308 13.06 -6.33 2.03
N ARG A 309 13.82 -5.22 2.05
CA ARG A 309 13.34 -3.98 2.66
C ARG A 309 12.36 -3.28 1.73
N GLU A 310 11.15 -3.09 2.24
CA GLU A 310 10.01 -2.47 1.56
C GLU A 310 10.36 -1.10 0.95
N HIS A 311 10.78 -0.12 1.73
CA HIS A 311 11.00 1.25 1.25
C HIS A 311 12.05 1.37 0.14
N PRO A 312 13.21 0.71 0.24
CA PRO A 312 14.14 0.58 -0.86
C PRO A 312 13.54 -0.11 -2.09
N MET A 313 12.72 -1.15 -1.91
CA MET A 313 12.00 -1.82 -2.99
C MET A 313 10.95 -0.88 -3.62
N LEU A 314 10.15 -0.17 -2.84
CA LEU A 314 9.19 0.83 -3.31
C LEU A 314 9.86 2.00 -4.03
N ARG A 315 10.99 2.51 -3.52
CA ARG A 315 11.79 3.51 -4.24
C ARG A 315 12.40 2.95 -5.52
N PHE A 316 12.87 1.71 -5.47
CA PHE A 316 13.39 0.98 -6.62
C PHE A 316 12.30 0.86 -7.69
N ILE A 317 11.14 0.30 -7.36
CA ILE A 317 9.91 0.14 -8.17
C ILE A 317 9.40 1.47 -8.72
N ASN A 318 9.24 2.48 -7.85
CA ASN A 318 8.74 3.79 -8.24
C ASN A 318 9.66 4.44 -9.29
N ASN A 319 10.99 4.25 -9.18
CA ASN A 319 11.90 4.66 -10.26
C ASN A 319 11.64 3.91 -11.57
N PHE A 320 11.23 2.62 -11.58
CA PHE A 320 10.87 1.90 -12.81
C PHE A 320 9.59 2.43 -13.44
N ILE A 321 8.59 2.70 -12.61
CA ILE A 321 7.26 3.00 -13.12
C ILE A 321 7.15 4.48 -13.51
N ALA A 322 7.82 5.39 -12.78
CA ALA A 322 7.98 6.77 -13.22
C ALA A 322 8.73 6.88 -14.57
N GLU A 323 9.53 5.87 -14.93
CA GLU A 323 10.25 5.81 -16.20
C GLU A 323 9.48 5.04 -17.29
N SER A 324 8.32 4.43 -17.00
CA SER A 324 7.50 3.69 -17.97
C SER A 324 6.78 4.62 -18.96
N VAL A 325 6.63 4.19 -20.22
CA VAL A 325 5.88 4.94 -21.25
C VAL A 325 4.54 4.24 -21.45
N PRO A 326 3.39 4.95 -21.39
CA PRO A 326 2.11 4.38 -21.83
C PRO A 326 2.19 3.99 -23.32
N ALA A 327 1.36 3.05 -23.77
CA ALA A 327 1.49 2.51 -25.12
C ALA A 327 0.95 3.45 -26.23
N LYS A 328 1.88 3.89 -27.10
CA LYS A 328 1.78 4.50 -28.46
C LYS A 328 1.11 5.90 -28.63
N ASP A 329 1.73 6.67 -29.53
CA ASP A 329 1.47 8.04 -30.01
C ASP A 329 1.66 9.20 -29.01
N SER A 330 2.91 9.68 -28.99
CA SER A 330 3.47 10.71 -28.12
C SER A 330 3.00 12.14 -28.42
N GLN A 331 1.69 12.37 -28.44
CA GLN A 331 1.09 13.70 -28.14
C GLN A 331 0.35 13.71 -26.80
N CYS A 332 0.14 12.52 -26.22
CA CYS A 332 -0.49 12.33 -24.93
C CYS A 332 0.43 12.83 -23.79
N ARG A 333 0.21 14.08 -23.33
CA ARG A 333 0.79 14.63 -22.08
C ARG A 333 0.12 14.04 -20.83
N SER A 334 -0.31 12.78 -20.88
CA SER A 334 -0.94 12.14 -19.74
C SER A 334 0.11 11.80 -18.70
N ILE A 335 0.22 12.71 -17.73
CA ILE A 335 0.36 12.38 -16.32
C ILE A 335 -0.74 11.33 -16.09
N TYR A 336 -0.47 10.04 -15.85
CA TYR A 336 -0.29 9.51 -14.51
C TYR A 336 -0.01 7.98 -14.61
N PRO A 337 1.21 7.51 -14.95
CA PRO A 337 1.42 6.07 -14.94
C PRO A 337 1.42 5.49 -13.52
N LEU A 338 1.60 6.32 -12.45
CA LEU A 338 1.28 5.97 -11.07
C LEU A 338 0.97 7.17 -10.16
N ASN A 339 -0.16 7.06 -9.45
CA ASN A 339 -0.41 7.59 -8.12
C ASN A 339 0.68 7.14 -7.13
N ASP A 340 1.04 8.06 -6.23
CA ASP A 340 1.79 7.89 -4.97
C ASP A 340 3.08 7.04 -4.91
N GLY A 341 3.57 6.62 -6.07
CA GLY A 341 4.73 5.76 -6.26
C GLY A 341 4.45 4.26 -6.31
N ILE A 342 3.18 3.82 -6.21
CA ILE A 342 2.83 2.40 -6.22
C ILE A 342 1.61 2.10 -7.08
N SER A 343 0.54 2.88 -7.04
CA SER A 343 -0.75 2.55 -7.68
C SER A 343 -1.12 3.49 -8.82
N PRO A 344 -2.01 3.17 -9.79
CA PRO A 344 -2.57 4.18 -10.70
C PRO A 344 -3.59 5.09 -10.01
N VAL A 345 -3.75 6.34 -10.45
CA VAL A 345 -4.78 7.27 -9.93
C VAL A 345 -6.17 6.66 -10.03
N THR A 346 -6.45 6.06 -11.18
CA THR A 346 -7.71 5.36 -11.51
C THR A 346 -8.00 4.19 -10.56
N SER A 347 -6.97 3.53 -10.04
CA SER A 347 -7.10 2.40 -9.11
C SER A 347 -7.51 2.83 -7.70
N GLY A 348 -7.16 4.05 -7.28
CA GLY A 348 -7.44 4.57 -5.93
C GLY A 348 -8.76 5.31 -5.76
N LEU A 349 -9.42 5.66 -6.87
CA LEU A 349 -10.58 6.58 -6.87
C LEU A 349 -11.96 5.89 -6.83
N LEU A 350 -12.04 4.57 -6.67
CA LEU A 350 -13.31 3.82 -6.69
C LEU A 350 -14.19 4.18 -7.89
N LEU A 351 -13.59 4.25 -9.08
CA LEU A 351 -14.27 4.63 -10.32
C LEU A 351 -15.19 3.51 -10.81
N SER A 352 -16.32 3.90 -11.40
CA SER A 352 -17.24 2.95 -12.04
C SER A 352 -16.62 2.27 -13.26
N ASN A 353 -16.94 0.98 -13.47
CA ASN A 353 -16.50 0.24 -14.66
C ASN A 353 -16.95 0.91 -15.97
N GLU A 354 -18.17 1.45 -16.00
CA GLU A 354 -18.73 2.15 -17.15
C GLU A 354 -17.86 3.35 -17.57
N PHE A 355 -17.40 4.14 -16.60
CA PHE A 355 -16.50 5.25 -16.86
C PHE A 355 -15.12 4.75 -17.31
N MET A 356 -14.58 3.74 -16.63
CA MET A 356 -13.25 3.18 -16.93
C MET A 356 -13.16 2.63 -18.36
N ASN A 357 -14.18 1.89 -18.81
CA ASN A 357 -14.23 1.32 -20.16
C ASN A 357 -14.27 2.39 -21.27
N ASN A 358 -14.73 3.59 -20.94
CA ASN A 358 -14.85 4.71 -21.87
C ASN A 358 -13.80 5.81 -21.59
N LEU A 359 -12.91 5.59 -20.63
CA LEU A 359 -11.89 6.56 -20.25
C LEU A 359 -10.90 6.72 -21.41
N ASN A 360 -10.80 7.93 -21.94
CA ASN A 360 -9.67 8.30 -22.79
C ASN A 360 -8.57 8.90 -21.90
N PRO A 361 -7.53 8.12 -21.52
CA PRO A 361 -6.49 8.61 -20.61
C PRO A 361 -5.70 9.78 -21.20
N CYS A 362 -5.82 10.04 -22.51
CA CYS A 362 -5.12 11.11 -23.24
C CYS A 362 -5.83 12.47 -23.26
N SER A 363 -7.05 12.58 -22.72
CA SER A 363 -7.77 13.85 -22.70
C SER A 363 -7.47 14.69 -21.44
N PRO A 364 -7.07 15.97 -21.57
CA PRO A 364 -6.89 16.87 -20.43
C PRO A 364 -8.20 17.25 -19.72
N THR A 365 -9.37 16.95 -20.30
CA THR A 365 -10.68 17.11 -19.63
C THR A 365 -10.97 16.04 -18.56
N SER A 366 -10.14 15.02 -18.43
CA SER A 366 -10.42 13.83 -17.61
C SER A 366 -10.37 14.03 -16.09
N ILE A 367 -9.71 15.08 -15.58
CA ILE A 367 -9.51 15.21 -14.12
C ILE A 367 -10.83 15.50 -13.38
N ASP A 368 -11.65 16.43 -13.88
CA ASP A 368 -12.96 16.69 -13.26
C ASP A 368 -13.92 15.51 -13.42
N ASP A 369 -13.82 14.79 -14.55
CA ASP A 369 -14.59 13.58 -14.80
C ASP A 369 -14.24 12.47 -13.79
N LEU A 370 -12.96 12.29 -13.44
CA LEU A 370 -12.53 11.34 -12.41
C LEU A 370 -13.20 11.61 -11.05
N ARG A 371 -13.41 12.87 -10.70
CA ARG A 371 -14.11 13.26 -9.47
C ARG A 371 -15.60 12.88 -9.52
N ILE A 372 -16.26 13.17 -10.64
CA ILE A 372 -17.71 12.96 -10.81
C ILE A 372 -18.06 11.47 -10.90
N HIS A 373 -17.18 10.65 -11.48
CA HIS A 373 -17.41 9.23 -11.71
C HIS A 373 -16.88 8.30 -10.59
N SER A 374 -16.39 8.88 -9.49
CA SER A 374 -16.06 8.13 -8.27
C SER A 374 -17.34 7.68 -7.54
N ASN A 375 -17.39 6.41 -7.12
CA ASN A 375 -18.46 5.91 -6.26
C ASN A 375 -18.26 6.27 -4.77
N ALA A 376 -17.11 6.84 -4.42
CA ALA A 376 -16.80 7.26 -3.07
C ALA A 376 -17.74 8.39 -2.60
N ARG A 377 -17.88 8.56 -1.29
CA ARG A 377 -18.56 9.75 -0.72
C ARG A 377 -17.87 11.04 -1.16
N LYS A 378 -16.54 11.01 -1.15
CA LYS A 378 -15.66 12.13 -1.42
C LYS A 378 -14.35 11.57 -1.95
N ALA A 379 -13.89 12.12 -3.06
CA ALA A 379 -12.60 11.80 -3.64
C ALA A 379 -11.70 13.03 -3.55
N ARG A 380 -10.43 12.82 -3.24
CA ARG A 380 -9.39 13.84 -3.24
C ARG A 380 -8.21 13.39 -4.08
N LEU A 381 -7.69 14.30 -4.89
CA LEU A 381 -6.53 14.06 -5.73
C LEU A 381 -5.44 15.06 -5.38
N PHE A 382 -4.33 14.58 -4.82
CA PHE A 382 -3.25 15.45 -4.34
C PHE A 382 -2.07 15.46 -5.30
N ASP A 383 -1.69 16.67 -5.69
CA ASP A 383 -0.51 16.88 -6.51
C ASP A 383 0.79 16.60 -5.73
N ASN A 384 1.77 15.99 -6.42
CA ASN A 384 3.12 15.67 -5.95
C ASN A 384 3.13 15.09 -4.52
N THR A 385 2.37 14.01 -4.36
CA THR A 385 2.11 13.32 -3.10
C THR A 385 2.42 11.84 -3.28
N ASP A 386 3.18 11.25 -2.35
CA ASP A 386 3.51 9.83 -2.31
C ASP A 386 2.91 9.12 -1.09
N HIS A 387 3.07 7.80 -1.03
CA HIS A 387 2.62 6.98 0.10
C HIS A 387 3.14 7.50 1.45
N LEU A 388 4.36 8.05 1.49
CA LEU A 388 4.97 8.58 2.71
C LEU A 388 4.37 9.91 3.14
N THR A 389 3.93 10.73 2.19
CA THR A 389 3.28 12.01 2.47
C THR A 389 2.04 11.81 3.36
N PHE A 390 1.28 10.72 3.14
CA PHE A 390 0.08 10.41 3.92
C PHE A 390 0.35 10.01 5.38
N ILE A 391 1.50 9.38 5.68
CA ILE A 391 1.82 8.86 7.03
C ILE A 391 2.84 9.69 7.80
N GLU A 392 3.70 10.43 7.09
CA GLU A 392 4.78 11.23 7.70
C GLU A 392 4.59 12.73 7.46
N SER A 393 3.54 13.15 6.74
CA SER A 393 3.33 14.55 6.32
C SER A 393 4.55 15.15 5.62
N ARG A 394 5.34 14.31 4.93
CA ARG A 394 6.57 14.70 4.23
C ARG A 394 6.39 14.53 2.74
N ARG A 395 6.33 15.64 2.03
CA ARG A 395 6.29 15.61 0.56
C ARG A 395 7.66 15.29 -0.04
N PRO A 396 7.70 14.60 -1.20
CA PRO A 396 8.94 14.38 -1.93
C PRO A 396 9.65 15.69 -2.28
N ARG A 397 8.89 16.72 -2.66
CA ARG A 397 9.38 18.06 -3.05
C ARG A 397 8.31 19.14 -2.87
N GLY A 398 8.74 20.40 -2.78
CA GLY A 398 7.87 21.58 -2.75
C GLY A 398 7.45 22.00 -1.34
N SER A 399 6.48 22.92 -1.27
CA SER A 399 5.85 23.32 -0.01
C SER A 399 5.23 22.11 0.68
N GLN A 400 5.21 22.06 2.01
CA GLN A 400 4.47 21.00 2.73
C GLN A 400 2.96 21.13 2.57
N ASP A 401 2.46 22.30 2.17
CA ASP A 401 1.06 22.49 1.85
C ASP A 401 0.73 21.83 0.51
N VAL A 402 -0.31 21.00 0.54
CA VAL A 402 -0.81 20.21 -0.59
C VAL A 402 -2.14 20.79 -1.04
N ILE A 403 -2.32 20.84 -2.36
CA ILE A 403 -3.56 21.28 -3.00
C ILE A 403 -4.33 20.04 -3.41
N ASP A 404 -5.63 20.04 -3.12
CA ASP A 404 -6.56 19.07 -3.69
C ASP A 404 -6.93 19.55 -5.11
N VAL A 405 -6.47 18.81 -6.11
CA VAL A 405 -6.67 19.12 -7.53
C VAL A 405 -8.15 19.12 -7.91
N PHE A 406 -8.96 18.33 -7.19
CA PHE A 406 -10.42 18.26 -7.36
C PHE A 406 -11.19 19.42 -6.72
N SER A 407 -10.54 20.20 -5.84
CA SER A 407 -11.15 21.31 -5.10
C SER A 407 -10.16 22.47 -5.00
N GLN A 408 -9.83 23.09 -6.15
CA GLN A 408 -8.80 24.14 -6.23
C GLN A 408 -9.19 25.45 -5.53
N ASP A 409 -10.48 25.63 -5.24
CA ASP A 409 -11.03 26.73 -4.44
C ASP A 409 -10.67 26.60 -2.95
N GLU A 410 -10.35 25.40 -2.50
CA GLU A 410 -9.89 25.19 -1.14
C GLU A 410 -8.44 25.65 -0.93
N LYS A 411 -8.20 26.32 0.20
CA LYS A 411 -6.85 26.69 0.61
C LYS A 411 -5.95 25.45 0.75
N ALA A 412 -4.74 25.53 0.22
CA ALA A 412 -3.70 24.52 0.43
C ALA A 412 -3.41 24.32 1.92
N ARG A 413 -3.20 23.07 2.34
CA ARG A 413 -2.95 22.70 3.74
C ARG A 413 -1.96 21.55 3.84
N PRO A 414 -1.27 21.36 4.97
CA PRO A 414 -0.49 20.14 5.20
C PRO A 414 -1.38 18.89 5.13
N MET A 415 -0.82 17.75 4.72
CA MET A 415 -1.59 16.51 4.52
C MET A 415 -2.37 16.08 5.79
N PHE A 416 -1.78 16.21 6.98
CA PHE A 416 -2.49 15.86 8.21
C PHE A 416 -3.66 16.80 8.52
N ALA A 417 -3.59 18.06 8.12
CA ALA A 417 -4.70 18.99 8.28
C ALA A 417 -5.85 18.65 7.31
N TRP A 418 -5.56 18.10 6.13
CA TRP A 418 -6.58 17.53 5.25
C TRP A 418 -7.27 16.33 5.89
N ILE A 419 -6.51 15.40 6.48
CA ILE A 419 -7.06 14.22 7.18
C ILE A 419 -7.94 14.67 8.35
N LEU A 420 -7.46 15.62 9.16
CA LEU A 420 -8.21 16.18 10.29
C LEU A 420 -9.54 16.80 9.85
N LYS A 421 -9.53 17.58 8.76
CA LYS A 421 -10.73 18.18 8.18
C LYS A 421 -11.76 17.09 7.84
N ASP A 422 -11.37 16.06 7.10
CA ASP A 422 -12.29 15.01 6.67
C ASP A 422 -12.71 14.04 7.78
N LEU A 423 -12.02 14.03 8.93
CA LEU A 423 -12.45 13.31 10.14
C LEU A 423 -13.49 14.09 10.96
N THR A 424 -13.49 15.42 10.85
CA THR A 424 -14.32 16.33 11.66
C THR A 424 -15.58 16.79 10.93
N GLU A 425 -15.57 16.87 9.60
CA GLU A 425 -16.77 16.98 8.73
C GLU A 425 -17.60 15.67 8.71
#